data_AF-A0A2I0L6S6-F1
#
_entry.id   AF-A0A2I0L6S6-F1
#
_cell.length_a   1.000
_cell.length_b   1.000
_cell.length_c   1.000
_cell.angle_alpha   90.00
_cell.angle_beta   90.00
_cell.angle_gamma   90.00
#
_symmetry.space_group_name_H-M   'P 1'
#
loop_
_entity.id
_entity.type
_entity.pdbx_description
1 polymer ?
#
loop_
_entity_poly.entity_id
_entity_poly.type
_entity_poly.pdbx_seq_one_letter_code
_entity_poly.pdbx_strand_id
1 'polypeptide(L)'
;MARKVAAVNEALDAAKSLSLRTLFFYLIEILFSYFMEALCRLGAPFKHRPPPDYSLDFKDYMARKVAAVNEALDAAVPLHAPLTIHEAMRYSLLAGGKRLRPIFCIAASELVGGTQSKAMPTACALEMIHTMSLIQDDLPCMDNDDLRRGKPTNHKVYGEAIAILTSDSLLALAIEHCTEKANGMNPILIVRAIQEIARLAGAKGIVAGQEADIRSEGISNVRSIGGAIDLSENK
;
A
#
# COMPACT_ATOMS: atom_id res chain seq x y z
N MET A 1 20.92 28.45 12.52
CA MET A 1 19.46 28.32 12.33
C MET A 1 19.07 28.32 10.85
N ALA A 2 19.50 29.32 10.06
CA ALA A 2 19.23 29.41 8.62
C ALA A 2 19.64 28.18 7.77
N ARG A 3 20.78 27.54 8.05
CA ARG A 3 21.23 26.33 7.32
C ARG A 3 20.39 25.08 7.59
N LYS A 4 19.77 24.96 8.77
CA LYS A 4 18.84 23.84 9.08
C LYS A 4 17.49 24.03 8.38
N VAL A 5 17.04 25.27 8.23
CA VAL A 5 15.81 25.60 7.49
C VAL A 5 15.98 25.38 5.99
N ALA A 6 17.14 25.70 5.42
CA ALA A 6 17.44 25.43 4.02
C ALA A 6 17.46 23.93 3.69
N ALA A 7 18.09 23.10 4.53
CA ALA A 7 18.13 21.65 4.34
C ALA A 7 16.75 20.97 4.49
N VAL A 8 15.89 21.51 5.37
CA VAL A 8 14.49 21.05 5.51
C VAL A 8 13.66 21.45 4.30
N ASN A 9 13.88 22.64 3.73
CA ASN A 9 13.19 23.08 2.51
C ASN A 9 13.64 22.31 1.27
N GLU A 10 14.92 21.98 1.12
CA GLU A 10 15.42 21.08 0.06
C GLU A 10 14.82 19.68 0.18
N ALA A 11 14.72 19.13 1.40
CA ALA A 11 14.07 17.85 1.65
C ALA A 11 12.55 17.88 1.37
N LEU A 12 11.88 18.99 1.69
CA LEU A 12 10.47 19.21 1.38
C LEU A 12 10.23 19.34 -0.13
N ASP A 13 11.10 20.04 -0.86
CA ASP A 13 10.97 20.20 -2.31
C ASP A 13 11.31 18.90 -3.06
N ALA A 14 12.19 18.06 -2.51
CA ALA A 14 12.37 16.68 -2.98
C ALA A 14 11.12 15.81 -2.73
N ALA A 15 10.47 15.95 -1.56
CA ALA A 15 9.25 15.21 -1.20
C ALA A 15 8.01 15.65 -2.00
N LYS A 16 7.88 16.94 -2.35
CA LYS A 16 6.79 17.48 -3.19
C LYS A 16 6.78 16.95 -4.62
N SER A 17 7.87 16.32 -5.07
CA SER A 17 7.95 15.68 -6.39
C SER A 17 7.47 14.22 -6.41
N LEU A 18 7.14 13.65 -5.25
CA LEU A 18 6.66 12.27 -5.12
C LEU A 18 5.15 12.19 -5.43
N SER A 19 4.78 12.37 -6.69
CA SER A 19 3.41 12.10 -7.14
C SER A 19 3.01 10.64 -6.87
N LEU A 20 1.72 10.30 -6.95
CA LEU A 20 1.23 8.91 -6.96
C LEU A 20 1.98 8.02 -7.98
N ARG A 21 2.56 8.62 -9.03
CA ARG A 21 3.46 7.93 -9.98
C ARG A 21 4.78 7.53 -9.36
N THR A 22 5.31 8.29 -8.42
CA THR A 22 6.57 8.02 -7.71
C THR A 22 6.37 6.98 -6.61
N LEU A 23 5.21 6.95 -5.94
CA LEU A 23 4.85 5.84 -5.04
C LEU A 23 4.66 4.53 -5.82
N PHE A 24 4.05 4.62 -7.02
CA PHE A 24 3.97 3.51 -7.97
C PHE A 24 5.36 3.15 -8.54
N PHE A 25 6.25 4.14 -8.74
CA PHE A 25 7.64 3.94 -9.14
C PHE A 25 8.46 3.29 -8.04
N TYR A 26 8.24 3.58 -6.75
CA TYR A 26 8.91 2.91 -5.64
C TYR A 26 8.35 1.50 -5.42
N LEU A 27 7.04 1.29 -5.60
CA LEU A 27 6.48 -0.06 -5.55
C LEU A 27 7.01 -0.93 -6.70
N ILE A 28 7.12 -0.35 -7.90
CA ILE A 28 7.74 -0.98 -9.07
C ILE A 28 9.25 -1.10 -8.89
N GLU A 29 9.98 -0.11 -8.38
CA GLU A 29 11.44 -0.17 -8.18
C GLU A 29 11.81 -1.13 -7.07
N ILE A 30 11.01 -1.27 -6.02
CA ILE A 30 11.25 -2.29 -5.01
C ILE A 30 10.98 -3.66 -5.63
N LEU A 31 9.84 -3.85 -6.31
CA LEU A 31 9.59 -5.09 -7.04
C LEU A 31 10.67 -5.36 -8.11
N PHE A 32 11.16 -4.35 -8.82
CA PHE A 32 12.11 -4.43 -9.93
C PHE A 32 13.55 -4.54 -9.47
N SER A 33 13.94 -3.90 -8.37
CA SER A 33 15.29 -3.97 -7.80
C SER A 33 15.47 -5.28 -7.03
N TYR A 34 14.44 -5.75 -6.30
CA TYR A 34 14.46 -7.12 -5.76
C TYR A 34 14.33 -8.16 -6.87
N PHE A 35 13.58 -7.90 -7.96
CA PHE A 35 13.54 -8.78 -9.14
C PHE A 35 14.89 -8.85 -9.84
N MET A 36 15.55 -7.72 -10.13
CA MET A 36 16.86 -7.68 -10.79
C MET A 36 17.96 -8.25 -9.88
N GLU A 37 17.92 -7.98 -8.58
CA GLU A 37 18.87 -8.55 -7.62
C GLU A 37 18.63 -10.06 -7.43
N ALA A 38 17.38 -10.53 -7.42
CA ALA A 38 17.04 -11.95 -7.39
C ALA A 38 17.44 -12.66 -8.69
N LEU A 39 17.20 -12.05 -9.86
CA LEU A 39 17.63 -12.55 -11.17
C LEU A 39 19.15 -12.65 -11.28
N CYS A 40 19.88 -11.62 -10.85
CA CYS A 40 21.33 -11.62 -10.80
C CYS A 40 21.89 -12.67 -9.83
N ARG A 41 21.26 -12.88 -8.67
CA ARG A 41 21.71 -13.87 -7.67
C ARG A 41 21.34 -15.31 -8.01
N LEU A 42 20.22 -15.53 -8.72
CA LEU A 42 19.78 -16.87 -9.10
C LEU A 42 20.52 -17.43 -10.31
N GLY A 43 21.27 -16.61 -11.05
CA GLY A 43 21.89 -17.02 -12.32
C GLY A 43 20.87 -17.65 -13.28
N ALA A 44 19.58 -17.35 -13.09
CA ALA A 44 18.49 -18.06 -13.72
C ALA A 44 18.41 -17.57 -15.16
N PRO A 45 18.78 -18.39 -16.16
CA PRO A 45 18.37 -18.07 -17.51
C PRO A 45 16.83 -18.11 -17.48
N PHE A 46 16.16 -17.06 -17.95
CA PHE A 46 14.75 -17.12 -18.33
C PHE A 46 14.62 -18.22 -19.41
N LYS A 47 14.57 -19.48 -19.00
CA LYS A 47 14.59 -20.67 -19.87
C LYS A 47 13.21 -21.02 -20.38
N HIS A 48 12.17 -20.32 -19.93
CA HIS A 48 10.81 -20.47 -20.44
C HIS A 48 10.45 -19.25 -21.27
N ARG A 49 10.72 -19.36 -22.57
CA ARG A 49 9.96 -18.60 -23.54
C ARG A 49 8.52 -19.11 -23.45
N PRO A 50 7.50 -18.24 -23.30
CA PRO A 50 6.13 -18.68 -23.39
C PRO A 50 5.94 -19.43 -24.73
N PRO A 51 5.13 -20.50 -24.77
CA PRO A 51 4.80 -21.20 -26.00
C PRO A 51 4.36 -20.21 -27.10
N PRO A 52 4.59 -20.50 -28.39
CA PRO A 52 4.24 -19.61 -29.51
C PRO A 52 2.77 -19.16 -29.53
N ASP A 53 1.92 -19.91 -28.85
CA ASP A 53 0.46 -19.86 -28.73
C ASP A 53 -0.02 -19.42 -27.34
N TYR A 54 0.88 -18.93 -26.48
CA TYR A 54 0.52 -18.41 -25.16
C TYR A 54 -0.22 -17.08 -25.26
N SER A 55 -1.55 -17.12 -25.10
CA SER A 55 -2.37 -15.94 -24.84
C SER A 55 -2.71 -15.86 -23.35
N LEU A 56 -2.20 -14.84 -22.66
CA LEU A 56 -2.69 -14.49 -21.33
C LEU A 56 -3.97 -13.67 -21.48
N ASP A 57 -5.11 -14.26 -21.16
CA ASP A 57 -6.30 -13.45 -20.87
C ASP A 57 -6.10 -12.75 -19.53
N PHE A 58 -5.71 -11.48 -19.60
CA PHE A 58 -5.47 -10.65 -18.43
C PHE A 58 -6.73 -10.49 -17.57
N LYS A 59 -7.93 -10.44 -18.17
CA LYS A 59 -9.17 -10.28 -17.42
C LYS A 59 -9.48 -11.54 -16.61
N ASP A 60 -9.34 -12.71 -17.23
CA ASP A 60 -9.50 -13.99 -16.54
C ASP A 60 -8.46 -14.17 -15.42
N TYR A 61 -7.18 -13.86 -15.71
CA TYR A 61 -6.12 -13.92 -14.71
C TYR A 61 -6.45 -13.05 -13.49
N MET A 62 -6.82 -11.79 -13.71
CA MET A 62 -7.19 -10.88 -12.64
C MET A 62 -8.40 -11.40 -11.86
N ALA A 63 -9.45 -11.88 -12.54
CA ALA A 63 -10.65 -12.40 -11.90
C ALA A 63 -10.34 -13.59 -10.98
N ARG A 64 -9.55 -14.57 -11.46
CA ARG A 64 -9.14 -15.74 -10.66
C ARG A 64 -8.30 -15.33 -9.44
N LYS A 65 -7.37 -14.40 -9.60
CA LYS A 65 -6.53 -13.94 -8.49
C LYS A 65 -7.32 -13.12 -7.47
N VAL A 66 -8.23 -12.24 -7.91
CA VAL A 66 -9.14 -11.52 -7.02
C VAL A 66 -10.00 -12.49 -6.20
N ALA A 67 -10.58 -13.51 -6.83
CA ALA A 67 -11.38 -14.52 -6.13
C ALA A 67 -10.56 -15.24 -5.05
N ALA A 68 -9.38 -15.76 -5.40
CA ALA A 68 -8.52 -16.46 -4.45
C ALA A 68 -8.05 -15.57 -3.29
N VAL A 69 -7.76 -14.30 -3.56
CA VAL A 69 -7.38 -13.33 -2.51
C VAL A 69 -8.56 -13.02 -1.59
N ASN A 70 -9.76 -12.82 -2.15
CA ASN A 70 -10.95 -12.55 -1.32
C ASN A 70 -11.28 -13.74 -0.40
N GLU A 71 -11.19 -14.97 -0.91
CA GLU A 71 -11.36 -16.19 -0.11
C GLU A 71 -10.33 -16.26 1.01
N ALA A 72 -9.06 -16.01 0.71
CA ALA A 72 -7.99 -16.02 1.71
C ALA A 72 -8.17 -14.92 2.77
N LEU A 73 -8.57 -13.72 2.38
CA LEU A 73 -8.84 -12.61 3.31
C LEU A 73 -10.04 -12.89 4.20
N ASP A 74 -11.09 -13.51 3.66
CA ASP A 74 -12.27 -13.89 4.43
C ASP A 74 -11.91 -14.90 5.52
N ALA A 75 -11.11 -15.91 5.17
CA ALA A 75 -10.58 -16.90 6.11
C ALA A 75 -9.57 -16.31 7.11
N ALA A 76 -8.83 -15.27 6.74
CA ALA A 76 -7.82 -14.65 7.59
C ALA A 76 -8.39 -13.81 8.73
N VAL A 77 -9.64 -13.36 8.64
CA VAL A 77 -10.29 -12.52 9.65
C VAL A 77 -11.61 -13.15 10.10
N PRO A 78 -11.60 -14.29 10.82
CA PRO A 78 -12.82 -14.90 11.32
C PRO A 78 -13.52 -13.99 12.35
N LEU A 79 -14.83 -14.14 12.51
CA LEU A 79 -15.58 -13.44 13.56
C LEU A 79 -15.35 -14.12 14.91
N HIS A 80 -14.75 -13.40 15.86
CA HIS A 80 -14.65 -13.80 17.26
C HIS A 80 -14.62 -12.59 18.18
N ALA A 81 -14.64 -12.82 19.50
CA ALA A 81 -14.56 -11.74 20.49
C ALA A 81 -13.17 -11.06 20.42
N PRO A 82 -13.09 -9.71 20.48
CA PRO A 82 -14.21 -8.76 20.56
C PRO A 82 -14.92 -8.57 19.21
N LEU A 83 -16.22 -8.87 19.15
CA LEU A 83 -16.99 -8.97 17.90
C LEU A 83 -16.96 -7.67 17.08
N THR A 84 -17.15 -6.52 17.73
CA THR A 84 -17.21 -5.22 17.05
C THR A 84 -15.94 -4.90 16.26
N ILE A 85 -14.76 -5.24 16.80
CA ILE A 85 -13.49 -5.01 16.09
C ILE A 85 -13.40 -5.94 14.88
N HIS A 86 -13.72 -7.23 15.05
CA HIS A 86 -13.69 -8.19 13.94
C HIS A 86 -14.70 -7.85 12.84
N GLU A 87 -15.90 -7.39 13.20
CA GLU A 87 -16.90 -6.88 12.26
C GLU A 87 -16.38 -5.66 11.50
N ALA A 88 -15.79 -4.68 12.19
CA ALA A 88 -15.23 -3.48 11.58
C ALA A 88 -14.03 -3.79 10.66
N MET A 89 -13.15 -4.72 11.05
CA MET A 89 -12.04 -5.18 10.20
C MET A 89 -12.57 -5.81 8.91
N ARG A 90 -13.52 -6.74 9.03
CA ARG A 90 -14.14 -7.44 7.89
C ARG A 90 -14.91 -6.47 7.00
N TYR A 91 -15.63 -5.50 7.58
CA TYR A 91 -16.43 -4.51 6.86
C TYR A 91 -15.59 -3.77 5.81
N SER A 92 -14.43 -3.25 6.22
CA SER A 92 -13.53 -2.51 5.32
C SER A 92 -12.72 -3.45 4.42
N LEU A 93 -12.18 -4.55 4.96
CA LEU A 93 -11.26 -5.44 4.24
C LEU A 93 -11.98 -6.22 3.13
N LEU A 94 -13.21 -6.67 3.39
CA LEU A 94 -14.00 -7.50 2.48
C LEU A 94 -14.97 -6.67 1.62
N ALA A 95 -14.90 -5.34 1.66
CA ALA A 95 -15.67 -4.43 0.80
C ALA A 95 -15.28 -4.50 -0.70
N GLY A 96 -14.47 -5.48 -1.12
CA GLY A 96 -14.05 -5.71 -2.50
C GLY A 96 -12.83 -4.89 -2.91
N GLY A 97 -12.77 -4.48 -4.17
CA GLY A 97 -11.63 -3.74 -4.74
C GLY A 97 -10.83 -4.56 -5.74
N LYS A 98 -9.84 -3.91 -6.37
CA LYS A 98 -9.07 -4.49 -7.48
C LYS A 98 -8.00 -5.49 -7.02
N ARG A 99 -7.67 -5.51 -5.72
CA ARG A 99 -6.65 -6.37 -5.08
C ARG A 99 -5.27 -6.33 -5.77
N LEU A 100 -4.89 -5.18 -6.34
CA LEU A 100 -3.66 -5.06 -7.12
C LEU A 100 -2.41 -5.43 -6.32
N ARG A 101 -2.32 -5.01 -5.05
CA ARG A 101 -1.17 -5.27 -4.17
C ARG A 101 -0.98 -6.78 -3.91
N PRO A 102 -2.02 -7.52 -3.47
CA PRO A 102 -1.98 -8.98 -3.42
C PRO A 102 -1.55 -9.64 -4.72
N ILE A 103 -2.13 -9.20 -5.83
CA ILE A 103 -1.91 -9.82 -7.14
C ILE A 103 -0.47 -9.60 -7.60
N PHE A 104 0.10 -8.41 -7.38
CA PHE A 104 1.51 -8.16 -7.67
C PHE A 104 2.45 -8.96 -6.79
N CYS A 105 2.13 -9.15 -5.50
CA CYS A 105 2.90 -10.03 -4.62
C CYS A 105 2.92 -11.47 -5.12
N ILE A 106 1.74 -12.01 -5.49
CA ILE A 106 1.60 -13.36 -6.05
C ILE A 106 2.36 -13.47 -7.36
N ALA A 107 2.16 -12.53 -8.30
CA ALA A 107 2.81 -12.54 -9.60
C ALA A 107 4.34 -12.47 -9.49
N ALA A 108 4.87 -11.64 -8.58
CA ALA A 108 6.31 -11.54 -8.33
C ALA A 108 6.88 -12.84 -7.77
N SER A 109 6.15 -13.52 -6.89
CA SER A 109 6.54 -14.84 -6.38
C SER A 109 6.56 -15.89 -7.50
N GLU A 110 5.49 -15.97 -8.29
CA GLU A 110 5.38 -16.90 -9.42
C GLU A 110 6.49 -16.67 -10.47
N LEU A 111 6.82 -15.41 -10.73
CA LEU A 111 7.85 -15.00 -11.68
C LEU A 111 9.25 -15.52 -11.32
N VAL A 112 9.56 -15.66 -10.04
CA VAL A 112 10.85 -16.19 -9.56
C VAL A 112 10.79 -17.69 -9.23
N GLY A 113 9.74 -18.39 -9.65
CA GLY A 113 9.55 -19.83 -9.44
C GLY A 113 8.91 -20.21 -8.11
N GLY A 114 8.35 -19.24 -7.38
CA GLY A 114 7.50 -19.46 -6.22
C GLY A 114 6.08 -19.92 -6.61
N THR A 115 5.22 -20.09 -5.60
CA THR A 115 3.82 -20.48 -5.80
C THR A 115 2.88 -19.47 -5.16
N GLN A 116 1.69 -19.31 -5.74
CA GLN A 116 0.63 -18.50 -5.14
C GLN A 116 0.37 -18.87 -3.68
N SER A 117 0.34 -20.16 -3.34
CA SER A 117 0.07 -20.62 -1.97
C SER A 117 1.11 -20.11 -0.97
N LYS A 118 2.39 -20.05 -1.34
CA LYS A 118 3.46 -19.52 -0.49
C LYS A 118 3.42 -18.00 -0.38
N ALA A 119 2.97 -17.31 -1.43
CA ALA A 119 2.84 -15.86 -1.45
C ALA A 119 1.56 -15.34 -0.77
N MET A 120 0.52 -16.19 -0.65
CA MET A 120 -0.81 -15.78 -0.21
C MET A 120 -0.83 -15.10 1.18
N PRO A 121 -0.10 -15.58 2.20
CA PRO A 121 -0.06 -14.88 3.50
C PRO A 121 0.46 -13.45 3.39
N THR A 122 1.57 -13.26 2.66
CA THR A 122 2.15 -11.94 2.42
C THR A 122 1.23 -11.07 1.57
N ALA A 123 0.57 -11.65 0.57
CA ALA A 123 -0.41 -10.96 -0.25
C ALA A 123 -1.60 -10.45 0.59
N CYS A 124 -2.11 -11.26 1.51
CA CYS A 124 -3.18 -10.87 2.44
C CYS A 124 -2.72 -9.76 3.39
N ALA A 125 -1.52 -9.88 3.96
CA ALA A 125 -0.95 -8.87 4.84
C ALA A 125 -0.81 -7.49 4.16
N LEU A 126 -0.39 -7.47 2.89
CA LEU A 126 -0.32 -6.22 2.12
C LEU A 126 -1.69 -5.58 1.90
N GLU A 127 -2.75 -6.36 1.72
CA GLU A 127 -4.11 -5.82 1.62
C GLU A 127 -4.67 -5.38 2.98
N MET A 128 -4.30 -6.05 4.08
CA MET A 128 -4.63 -5.61 5.43
C MET A 128 -4.00 -4.26 5.73
N ILE A 129 -2.72 -4.08 5.41
CA ILE A 129 -2.01 -2.79 5.55
C ILE A 129 -2.60 -1.72 4.63
N HIS A 130 -2.96 -2.08 3.40
CA HIS A 130 -3.66 -1.14 2.53
C HIS A 130 -5.02 -0.73 3.10
N THR A 131 -5.76 -1.67 3.66
CA THR A 131 -7.10 -1.41 4.20
C THR A 131 -7.02 -0.54 5.45
N MET A 132 -6.08 -0.80 6.37
CA MET A 132 -5.91 0.05 7.55
C MET A 132 -5.54 1.48 7.18
N SER A 133 -4.72 1.69 6.14
CA SER A 133 -4.34 3.05 5.75
C SER A 133 -5.55 3.82 5.24
N LEU A 134 -6.42 3.17 4.46
CA LEU A 134 -7.67 3.78 3.99
C LEU A 134 -8.63 4.11 5.15
N ILE A 135 -8.72 3.24 6.17
CA ILE A 135 -9.56 3.52 7.34
C ILE A 135 -9.07 4.76 8.09
N GLN A 136 -7.74 4.92 8.22
CA GLN A 136 -7.16 6.10 8.84
C GLN A 136 -7.32 7.35 7.98
N ASP A 137 -7.05 7.27 6.68
CA ASP A 137 -7.26 8.37 5.72
C ASP A 137 -8.71 8.87 5.74
N ASP A 138 -9.69 7.98 5.92
CA ASP A 138 -11.11 8.34 5.98
C ASP A 138 -11.50 9.12 7.25
N LEU A 139 -10.67 9.19 8.29
CA LEU A 139 -11.04 9.81 9.58
C LEU A 139 -11.27 11.33 9.46
N PRO A 140 -12.09 11.95 10.35
CA PRO A 140 -12.36 13.39 10.32
C PRO A 140 -11.14 14.30 10.43
N CYS A 141 -10.05 13.82 11.02
CA CYS A 141 -8.79 14.55 11.15
C CYS A 141 -7.84 14.37 9.95
N MET A 142 -8.22 13.55 8.97
CA MET A 142 -7.51 13.26 7.73
C MET A 142 -8.39 13.77 6.58
N ASP A 143 -8.89 12.91 5.68
CA ASP A 143 -9.69 13.34 4.52
C ASP A 143 -11.15 13.64 4.89
N ASN A 144 -11.61 13.18 6.06
CA ASN A 144 -13.00 13.30 6.51
C ASN A 144 -14.02 12.75 5.50
N ASP A 145 -13.67 11.64 4.84
CA ASP A 145 -14.51 11.01 3.82
C ASP A 145 -15.71 10.28 4.45
N ASP A 146 -16.92 10.61 3.99
CA ASP A 146 -18.14 9.91 4.43
C ASP A 146 -18.36 8.58 3.71
N LEU A 147 -17.79 8.41 2.51
CA LEU A 147 -18.01 7.24 1.64
C LEU A 147 -16.69 6.66 1.09
N ARG A 148 -16.60 5.34 1.09
CA ARG A 148 -15.54 4.57 0.44
C ARG A 148 -16.14 3.41 -0.34
N ARG A 149 -15.81 3.34 -1.64
CA ARG A 149 -16.31 2.30 -2.57
C ARG A 149 -17.86 2.20 -2.57
N GLY A 150 -18.52 3.35 -2.48
CA GLY A 150 -19.98 3.45 -2.47
C GLY A 150 -20.67 3.03 -1.17
N LYS A 151 -19.91 2.78 -0.09
CA LYS A 151 -20.42 2.46 1.25
C LYS A 151 -19.97 3.51 2.28
N PRO A 152 -20.70 3.70 3.39
CA PRO A 152 -20.24 4.52 4.50
C PRO A 152 -18.84 4.11 4.97
N THR A 153 -17.97 5.06 5.27
CA THR A 153 -16.63 4.78 5.80
C THR A 153 -16.72 4.13 7.18
N ASN A 154 -15.63 3.49 7.60
CA ASN A 154 -15.63 2.70 8.83
C ASN A 154 -16.05 3.53 10.06
N HIS A 155 -15.52 4.76 10.17
CA HIS A 155 -15.83 5.65 11.28
C HIS A 155 -17.29 6.13 11.27
N LYS A 156 -17.96 6.17 10.11
CA LYS A 156 -19.39 6.50 10.02
C LYS A 156 -20.28 5.37 10.50
N VAL A 157 -19.83 4.12 10.39
CA VAL A 157 -20.59 2.94 10.83
C VAL A 157 -20.31 2.61 12.30
N TYR A 158 -19.04 2.64 12.71
CA TYR A 158 -18.59 2.13 14.01
C TYR A 158 -18.08 3.22 14.97
N GLY A 159 -17.95 4.46 14.51
CA GLY A 159 -17.36 5.57 15.26
C GLY A 159 -15.83 5.64 15.11
N GLU A 160 -15.27 6.82 15.37
CA GLU A 160 -13.84 7.11 15.20
C GLU A 160 -12.95 6.23 16.06
N ALA A 161 -13.30 6.02 17.34
CA ALA A 161 -12.51 5.20 18.26
C ALA A 161 -12.38 3.75 17.76
N ILE A 162 -13.47 3.17 17.24
CA ILE A 162 -13.44 1.81 16.68
C ILE A 162 -12.68 1.78 15.35
N ALA A 163 -12.81 2.79 14.50
CA ALA A 163 -12.06 2.87 13.25
C ALA A 163 -10.54 2.92 13.48
N ILE A 164 -10.08 3.68 14.49
CA ILE A 164 -8.67 3.72 14.90
C ILE A 164 -8.22 2.33 15.37
N LEU A 165 -8.94 1.72 16.32
CA LEU A 165 -8.58 0.39 16.85
C LEU A 165 -8.64 -0.71 15.78
N THR A 166 -9.56 -0.59 14.82
CA THR A 166 -9.67 -1.49 13.66
C THR A 166 -8.43 -1.40 12.77
N SER A 167 -7.95 -0.19 12.53
CA SER A 167 -6.74 0.06 11.74
C SER A 167 -5.50 -0.55 12.41
N ASP A 168 -5.36 -0.31 13.71
CA ASP A 168 -4.26 -0.87 14.52
C ASP A 168 -4.30 -2.40 14.54
N SER A 169 -5.51 -2.98 14.66
CA SER A 169 -5.72 -4.43 14.65
C SER A 169 -5.37 -5.04 13.30
N LEU A 170 -5.71 -4.40 12.18
CA LEU A 170 -5.33 -4.86 10.84
C LEU A 170 -3.82 -4.79 10.60
N LEU A 171 -3.14 -3.74 11.10
CA LEU A 171 -1.69 -3.65 11.04
C LEU A 171 -1.00 -4.78 11.82
N ALA A 172 -1.46 -5.03 13.05
CA ALA A 172 -0.94 -6.11 13.89
C ALA A 172 -1.20 -7.49 13.23
N LEU A 173 -2.42 -7.71 12.76
CA LEU A 173 -2.81 -8.95 12.09
C LEU A 173 -2.00 -9.19 10.81
N ALA A 174 -1.65 -8.16 10.04
CA ALA A 174 -0.84 -8.32 8.84
C ALA A 174 0.52 -8.98 9.16
N ILE A 175 1.15 -8.58 10.27
CA ILE A 175 2.43 -9.13 10.70
C ILE A 175 2.26 -10.55 11.23
N GLU A 176 1.26 -10.78 12.08
CA GLU A 176 0.92 -12.12 12.61
C GLU A 176 0.58 -13.10 11.48
N HIS A 177 -0.23 -12.69 10.52
CA HIS A 177 -0.66 -13.53 9.41
C HIS A 177 0.52 -13.94 8.52
N CYS A 178 1.52 -13.08 8.36
CA CYS A 178 2.76 -13.42 7.67
C CYS A 178 3.60 -14.47 8.38
N THR A 179 3.56 -14.53 9.73
CA THR A 179 4.35 -15.50 10.50
C THR A 179 3.62 -16.83 10.69
N GLU A 180 2.34 -16.78 11.05
CA GLU A 180 1.56 -17.96 11.41
C GLU A 180 1.30 -18.88 10.21
N LYS A 181 1.07 -18.30 9.02
CA LYS A 181 0.75 -19.07 7.80
C LYS A 181 1.97 -19.42 6.96
N ALA A 182 3.18 -19.22 7.47
CA ALA A 182 4.41 -19.43 6.73
C ALA A 182 4.97 -20.87 6.73
N ASN A 183 4.09 -21.85 6.79
CA ASN A 183 4.46 -23.26 6.89
C ASN A 183 5.35 -23.69 5.71
N GLY A 184 6.49 -24.31 6.02
CA GLY A 184 7.45 -24.78 5.03
C GLY A 184 8.25 -23.68 4.31
N MET A 185 8.19 -22.42 4.78
CA MET A 185 9.05 -21.34 4.31
C MET A 185 10.30 -21.18 5.19
N ASN A 186 11.38 -20.64 4.61
CA ASN A 186 12.60 -20.36 5.37
C ASN A 186 12.34 -19.20 6.36
N PRO A 187 12.52 -19.39 7.69
CA PRO A 187 12.32 -18.36 8.69
C PRO A 187 13.05 -17.04 8.43
N ILE A 188 14.26 -17.11 7.88
CA ILE A 188 15.06 -15.92 7.56
C ILE A 188 14.36 -15.08 6.47
N LEU A 189 13.71 -15.72 5.49
CA LEU A 189 12.99 -15.01 4.43
C LEU A 189 11.71 -14.36 4.96
N ILE A 190 11.00 -15.01 5.90
CA ILE A 190 9.82 -14.45 6.54
C ILE A 190 10.18 -13.19 7.34
N VAL A 191 11.24 -13.26 8.16
CA VAL A 191 11.71 -12.11 8.94
C VAL A 191 12.13 -10.95 8.03
N ARG A 192 12.82 -11.24 6.91
CA ARG A 192 13.17 -10.22 5.92
C ARG A 192 11.94 -9.59 5.28
N ALA A 193 10.94 -10.39 4.91
CA ALA A 193 9.70 -9.88 4.34
C ALA A 193 8.96 -8.96 5.32
N ILE A 194 8.85 -9.36 6.60
CA ILE A 194 8.25 -8.55 7.65
C ILE A 194 9.03 -7.25 7.86
N GLN A 195 10.36 -7.30 7.87
CA GLN A 195 11.20 -6.12 7.99
C GLN A 195 10.94 -5.12 6.84
N GLU A 196 10.84 -5.60 5.60
CA GLU A 196 10.53 -4.74 4.46
C GLU A 196 9.11 -4.16 4.53
N ILE A 197 8.13 -4.98 4.90
CA ILE A 197 6.74 -4.53 5.08
C ILE A 197 6.68 -3.45 6.17
N ALA A 198 7.28 -3.68 7.34
CA ALA A 198 7.29 -2.72 8.44
C ALA A 198 8.01 -1.42 8.06
N ARG A 199 9.13 -1.51 7.32
CA ARG A 199 9.85 -0.33 6.81
C ARG A 199 8.98 0.50 5.88
N LEU A 200 8.25 -0.15 4.96
CA LEU A 200 7.39 0.51 3.99
C LEU A 200 6.08 1.03 4.59
N ALA A 201 5.53 0.36 5.60
CA ALA A 201 4.36 0.85 6.31
C ALA A 201 4.69 2.06 7.20
N GLY A 202 5.89 2.11 7.77
CA GLY A 202 6.29 3.14 8.73
C GLY A 202 6.76 4.47 8.11
N ALA A 203 7.49 5.24 8.92
CA ALA A 203 7.94 6.61 8.63
C ALA A 203 8.97 6.76 7.49
N LYS A 204 9.27 5.68 6.75
CA LYS A 204 10.10 5.71 5.54
C LYS A 204 9.30 5.38 4.27
N GLY A 205 7.99 5.11 4.40
CA GLY A 205 7.10 4.81 3.29
C GLY A 205 5.74 5.46 3.49
N ILE A 206 4.69 4.67 3.70
CA ILE A 206 3.28 5.12 3.74
C ILE A 206 3.09 6.32 4.67
N VAL A 207 3.53 6.24 5.93
CA VAL A 207 3.33 7.34 6.90
C VAL A 207 4.07 8.61 6.48
N ALA A 208 5.26 8.50 5.88
CA ALA A 208 5.96 9.67 5.37
C ALA A 208 5.22 10.32 4.18
N GLY A 209 4.63 9.49 3.32
CA GLY A 209 3.76 9.95 2.25
C GLY A 209 2.56 10.72 2.78
N GLN A 210 1.84 10.16 3.76
CA GLN A 210 0.64 10.80 4.31
C GLN A 210 0.97 12.10 5.04
N GLU A 211 2.08 12.14 5.78
CA GLU A 211 2.50 13.37 6.44
C GLU A 211 2.83 14.49 5.43
N ALA A 212 3.50 14.13 4.33
CA ALA A 212 3.79 15.08 3.26
C ALA A 212 2.51 15.56 2.56
N ASP A 213 1.51 14.69 2.41
CA ASP A 213 0.22 15.03 1.79
C ASP A 213 -0.57 16.01 2.67
N ILE A 214 -0.74 15.70 3.97
CA ILE A 214 -1.38 16.59 4.95
C ILE A 214 -0.73 17.97 4.97
N ARG A 215 0.61 18.04 4.88
CA ARG A 215 1.34 19.33 4.85
C ARG A 215 1.13 20.11 3.54
N SER A 216 0.78 19.43 2.47
CA SER A 216 0.56 20.02 1.15
C SER A 216 -0.88 20.50 0.98
N GLU A 217 -1.82 19.92 1.72
CA GLU A 217 -3.20 20.39 1.84
C GLU A 217 -3.24 21.77 2.53
N GLY A 218 -3.43 22.82 1.73
CA GLY A 218 -3.35 24.22 2.17
C GLY A 218 -2.36 25.08 1.38
N ILE A 219 -1.53 24.49 0.51
CA ILE A 219 -0.72 25.22 -0.47
C ILE A 219 -1.56 25.54 -1.71
N SER A 220 -2.76 26.08 -1.52
CA SER A 220 -3.59 26.67 -2.59
C SER A 220 -3.30 28.17 -2.74
N ASN A 221 -2.02 28.53 -2.86
CA ASN A 221 -1.59 29.85 -3.31
C ASN A 221 -0.76 29.69 -4.59
N VAL A 222 -1.42 29.25 -5.66
CA VAL A 222 -1.01 29.66 -7.00
C VAL A 222 -1.25 31.16 -7.05
N ARG A 223 -0.29 31.96 -6.57
CA ARG A 223 -0.21 33.37 -6.92
C ARG A 223 -0.17 33.40 -8.44
N SER A 224 -1.25 33.89 -9.06
CA SER A 224 -1.20 34.24 -10.47
C SER A 224 0.03 35.11 -10.67
N ILE A 225 0.99 34.62 -11.44
CA ILE A 225 2.04 35.46 -12.01
C ILE A 225 1.32 36.34 -13.04
N GLY A 226 0.74 37.42 -12.54
CA GLY A 226 -0.14 38.34 -13.26
C GLY A 226 -0.21 39.65 -12.49
N GLY A 227 0.93 40.12 -12.00
CA GLY A 227 1.11 41.48 -11.49
C GLY A 227 1.77 42.31 -12.58
N ALA A 228 1.01 43.27 -13.11
CA ALA A 228 1.43 44.23 -14.12
C ALA A 228 2.77 44.88 -13.77
N ILE A 229 3.67 44.92 -14.75
CA ILE A 229 4.82 45.83 -14.73
C ILE A 229 4.24 47.19 -15.10
N ASP A 230 4.00 48.03 -14.10
CA ASP A 230 3.67 49.44 -14.33
C ASP A 230 4.98 50.19 -14.66
N LEU A 231 5.18 50.45 -15.95
CA LEU A 231 6.23 51.32 -16.47
C LEU A 231 5.69 52.74 -16.61
N SER A 232 5.40 53.41 -15.51
CA SER A 232 5.35 54.86 -15.48
C SER A 232 5.62 55.40 -14.09
N GLU A 233 6.85 55.84 -13.86
CA GLU A 233 7.14 57.19 -13.37
C GLU A 233 8.66 57.36 -13.27
N ASN A 234 9.21 57.98 -14.30
CA ASN A 234 10.52 58.62 -14.25
C ASN A 234 10.30 60.06 -14.74
N LYS A 235 10.01 60.95 -13.80
CA LYS A 235 10.18 62.41 -13.89
C LYS A 235 10.12 63.03 -12.50
#